data_AF-A0A2R6HV31-F1
#
_entry.id   AF-A0A2R6HV31-F1
#
_cell.length_a   1.000
_cell.length_b   1.000
_cell.length_c   1.000
_cell.angle_alpha   90.00
_cell.angle_beta   90.00
_cell.angle_gamma   90.00
#
_symmetry.space_group_name_H-M   'P 1'
#
loop_
_entity.id
_entity.type
_entity.pdbx_description
1 polymer ?
#
loop_
_entity_poly.entity_id
_entity_poly.type
_entity_poly.pdbx_seq_one_letter_code
_entity_poly.pdbx_strand_id
1 'polypeptide(L)'
;IYAAGLYGRAAEANPFVRRALAAGVPSLVVLNLLALLAVTALVYGYIELLTAVRGVRAWVMARSFELWVGGLVAAGLFVFANNLSVIILGGSLV
;
A
#
# COMPACT_ATOMS: atom_id res chain seq x y z
N ILE A 1 -8.01 -0.17 -12.56
CA ILE A 1 -8.55 0.23 -13.88
C ILE A 1 -10.04 0.59 -13.78
N TYR A 2 -10.86 -0.23 -13.11
CA TYR A 2 -12.30 0.01 -12.94
C TYR A 2 -12.64 1.36 -12.26
N ALA A 3 -12.04 1.66 -11.09
CA ALA A 3 -12.28 2.94 -10.41
C ALA A 3 -11.83 4.17 -11.23
N ALA A 4 -10.68 4.10 -11.91
CA ALA A 4 -10.22 5.18 -12.79
C ALA A 4 -11.12 5.33 -14.04
N GLY A 5 -11.79 4.26 -14.48
CA GLY A 5 -12.80 4.29 -15.53
C GLY A 5 -14.12 4.94 -15.08
N LEU A 6 -14.52 4.71 -13.82
CA LEU A 6 -15.74 5.28 -13.22
C LEU A 6 -15.59 6.75 -12.80
N TYR A 7 -14.48 7.09 -12.13
CA TYR A 7 -14.27 8.41 -11.52
C TYR A 7 -13.30 9.30 -12.31
N GLY A 8 -12.74 8.78 -13.39
CA GLY A 8 -11.77 9.47 -14.23
C GLY A 8 -10.36 9.53 -13.63
N ARG A 9 -9.36 9.73 -14.49
CA ARG A 9 -7.93 9.79 -14.11
C ARG A 9 -7.60 10.97 -13.19
N ALA A 10 -8.40 12.04 -13.19
CA ALA A 10 -8.19 13.23 -12.36
C ALA A 10 -8.51 12.98 -10.87
N ALA A 11 -9.34 11.98 -10.55
CA ALA A 11 -9.66 11.60 -9.18
C ALA A 11 -8.52 10.83 -8.48
N GLU A 12 -7.50 10.39 -9.23
CA GLU A 12 -6.35 9.67 -8.66
C GLU A 12 -5.44 10.65 -7.90
N ALA A 13 -5.40 10.51 -6.57
CA ALA A 13 -4.59 11.35 -5.69
C ALA A 13 -3.09 11.13 -5.90
N ASN A 14 -2.67 9.89 -6.18
CA ASN A 14 -1.26 9.57 -6.35
C ASN A 14 -0.74 10.08 -7.72
N PRO A 15 0.20 11.05 -7.77
CA PRO A 15 0.66 11.63 -9.02
C PRO A 15 1.40 10.63 -9.91
N PHE A 16 2.06 9.61 -9.33
CA PHE A 16 2.76 8.58 -10.10
C PHE A 16 1.76 7.64 -10.79
N VAL A 17 0.75 7.19 -10.05
CA VAL A 17 -0.33 6.33 -10.58
C VAL A 17 -1.14 7.09 -11.62
N ARG A 18 -1.45 8.37 -11.37
CA ARG A 18 -2.18 9.23 -12.33
C ARG A 18 -1.45 9.35 -13.67
N ARG A 19 -0.13 9.59 -13.63
CA ARG A 19 0.70 9.64 -14.85
C ARG A 19 0.76 8.29 -15.56
N ALA A 20 0.95 7.20 -14.82
CA ALA A 20 0.99 5.86 -15.40
C ALA A 20 -0.35 5.47 -16.05
N LEU A 21 -1.48 5.80 -15.43
CA LEU A 21 -2.81 5.63 -16.02
C LEU A 21 -2.99 6.43 -17.31
N ALA A 22 -2.36 7.60 -17.44
CA ALA A 22 -2.39 8.38 -18.66
C ALA A 22 -1.57 7.76 -19.80
N ALA A 23 -0.48 7.07 -19.47
CA ALA A 23 0.37 6.34 -20.42
C ALA A 23 -0.14 4.94 -20.79
N GLY A 24 -1.17 4.44 -20.08
CA GLY A 24 -1.84 3.18 -20.38
C GLY A 24 -1.50 2.04 -19.41
N VAL A 25 -2.21 0.91 -19.55
CA VAL A 25 -2.10 -0.25 -18.64
C VAL A 25 -0.68 -0.79 -18.51
N PRO A 26 0.14 -0.93 -19.58
CA PRO A 26 1.50 -1.44 -19.46
C PRO A 26 2.39 -0.58 -18.54
N SER A 27 2.25 0.75 -18.61
CA SER A 27 3.01 1.67 -17.75
C SER A 27 2.64 1.49 -16.28
N LEU A 28 1.36 1.26 -15.99
CA LEU A 28 0.90 0.98 -14.63
C LEU A 28 1.46 -0.35 -14.10
N VAL A 29 1.51 -1.39 -14.93
CA VAL A 29 2.11 -2.68 -14.55
C VAL A 29 3.59 -2.50 -14.22
N VAL A 30 4.35 -1.84 -15.12
CA VAL A 30 5.78 -1.58 -14.90
C VAL A 30 6.02 -0.78 -13.62
N LEU A 31 5.22 0.27 -13.37
CA LEU A 31 5.33 1.07 -12.15
C LEU A 31 5.14 0.21 -10.88
N ASN A 32 4.14 -0.67 -10.87
CA ASN A 32 3.89 -1.55 -9.73
C ASN A 32 4.99 -2.59 -9.54
N LEU A 33 5.53 -3.15 -10.63
CA LEU A 33 6.66 -4.08 -10.56
C LEU A 33 7.92 -3.39 -10.00
N LEU A 34 8.21 -2.16 -10.42
CA LEU A 34 9.32 -1.38 -9.87
C LEU A 34 9.12 -1.06 -8.39
N ALA A 35 7.90 -0.65 -8.00
CA ALA A 35 7.57 -0.41 -6.60
C ALA A 35 7.71 -1.68 -5.75
N LEU A 36 7.25 -2.82 -6.26
CA LEU A 36 7.40 -4.12 -5.61
C LEU A 36 8.88 -4.45 -5.39
N LEU A 37 9.69 -4.39 -6.44
CA LEU A 37 11.13 -4.66 -6.35
C LEU A 37 11.82 -3.74 -5.34
N ALA A 38 11.50 -2.45 -5.36
CA ALA A 38 12.06 -1.47 -4.43
C ALA A 38 11.68 -1.80 -2.97
N VAL A 39 10.41 -2.08 -2.69
CA VAL A 39 9.94 -2.46 -1.35
C VAL A 39 10.60 -3.76 -0.90
N THR A 40 10.66 -4.78 -1.75
CA THR A 40 11.31 -6.06 -1.43
C THR A 40 12.78 -5.88 -1.09
N ALA A 41 13.52 -5.10 -1.88
CA ALA A 41 14.94 -4.82 -1.62
C ALA A 41 15.15 -4.06 -0.29
N LEU A 42 14.30 -3.06 -0.01
CA LEU A 42 14.36 -2.31 1.25
C LEU A 42 14.06 -3.18 2.47
N VAL A 43 13.03 -4.03 2.37
CA VAL A 43 12.67 -4.96 3.45
C VAL A 43 13.78 -5.98 3.67
N TYR A 44 14.36 -6.53 2.59
CA TYR A 44 15.51 -7.43 2.67
C TYR A 44 16.68 -6.76 3.40
N GLY A 45 17.09 -5.56 2.96
CA GLY A 45 18.16 -4.82 3.61
C GLY A 45 17.86 -4.44 5.05
N TYR A 46 16.60 -4.15 5.38
CA TYR A 46 16.17 -3.91 6.75
C TYR A 46 16.34 -5.15 7.64
N ILE A 47 15.96 -6.32 7.13
CA ILE A 47 16.12 -7.60 7.84
C ILE A 47 17.61 -7.92 8.02
N GLU A 48 18.44 -7.76 6.98
CA GLU A 48 19.89 -7.92 7.11
C GLU A 48 20.49 -6.99 8.17
N LEU A 49 20.07 -5.73 8.21
CA LEU A 49 20.54 -4.80 9.22
C LEU A 49 20.08 -5.22 10.62
N LEU A 50 18.84 -5.70 10.74
CA LEU A 50 18.29 -6.16 12.01
C LEU A 50 19.05 -7.37 12.57
N THR A 51 19.49 -8.30 11.72
CA THR A 51 20.27 -9.46 12.14
C THR A 51 21.71 -9.10 12.54
N ALA A 52 22.24 -7.99 12.03
CA ALA A 52 23.58 -7.50 12.37
C ALA A 52 23.64 -6.69 13.68
N VAL A 53 22.52 -6.12 14.13
CA VAL A 53 22.46 -5.23 15.31
C VAL A 53 22.03 -6.01 16.57
N ARG A 54 22.50 -5.59 17.77
CA ARG A 54 22.15 -6.23 19.05
C ARG A 54 21.68 -5.22 20.11
N GLY A 55 21.02 -5.73 21.15
CA GLY A 55 20.60 -4.95 22.31
C GLY A 55 19.40 -4.03 22.02
N VAL A 56 19.34 -2.89 22.71
CA VAL A 56 18.21 -1.94 22.65
C VAL A 56 17.94 -1.47 21.21
N ARG A 57 18.98 -1.26 20.40
CA ARG A 57 18.83 -0.81 19.02
C ARG A 57 18.09 -1.82 18.15
N ALA A 58 18.40 -3.11 18.29
CA ALA A 58 17.70 -4.18 17.58
C ALA A 58 16.24 -4.27 18.03
N TRP A 59 15.99 -4.13 19.34
CA TRP A 59 14.63 -4.12 19.88
C TRP A 59 13.79 -2.94 19.34
N VAL A 60 14.35 -1.73 19.33
CA VAL A 60 13.68 -0.55 18.78
C VAL A 60 13.38 -0.73 17.29
N MET A 61 14.35 -1.18 16.49
CA MET A 61 14.12 -1.47 15.07
C MET A 61 12.99 -2.49 14.89
N ALA A 62 13.10 -3.67 15.52
CA ALA A 62 12.08 -4.70 15.41
C ALA A 62 10.68 -4.18 15.78
N ARG A 63 10.58 -3.40 16.87
CA ARG A 63 9.32 -2.80 17.32
C ARG A 63 8.77 -1.76 16.34
N SER A 64 9.63 -0.91 15.78
CA SER A 64 9.22 0.05 14.74
C SER A 64 8.72 -0.65 13.48
N PHE A 65 9.36 -1.75 13.07
CA PHE A 65 8.92 -2.54 11.93
C PHE A 65 7.57 -3.24 12.19
N GLU A 66 7.41 -3.83 13.38
CA GLU A 66 6.15 -4.44 13.81
C GLU A 66 4.99 -3.42 13.80
N LEU A 67 5.22 -2.23 14.35
CA LEU A 67 4.22 -1.15 14.35
C LEU A 67 3.88 -0.69 12.92
N TRP A 68 4.88 -0.61 12.05
CA TRP A 68 4.65 -0.23 10.65
C TRP A 68 3.81 -1.29 9.91
N VAL A 69 4.17 -2.58 10.02
CA VAL A 69 3.41 -3.69 9.42
C VAL A 69 2.00 -3.77 10.00
N GLY A 70 1.88 -3.74 11.33
CA GLY A 70 0.60 -3.76 12.02
C GLY A 70 -0.29 -2.58 11.63
N GLY A 71 0.30 -1.38 11.49
CA GLY A 71 -0.38 -0.19 11.00
C GLY A 71 -0.92 -0.33 9.58
N LEU A 72 -0.12 -0.89 8.66
CA LEU A 72 -0.57 -1.18 7.29
C LEU A 72 -1.73 -2.18 7.27
N VAL A 73 -1.66 -3.25 8.06
CA VAL A 73 -2.73 -4.25 8.17
C VAL A 73 -4.00 -3.60 8.74
N ALA A 74 -3.88 -2.85 9.83
CA ALA A 74 -5.02 -2.17 10.45
C ALA A 74 -5.68 -1.16 9.49
N ALA A 75 -4.89 -0.35 8.79
CA ALA A 75 -5.40 0.58 7.79
C ALA A 75 -6.09 -0.14 6.63
N GLY A 76 -5.51 -1.24 6.13
CA GLY A 76 -6.13 -2.07 5.10
C GLY A 76 -7.46 -2.67 5.54
N LEU A 77 -7.52 -3.21 6.76
CA LEU A 77 -8.75 -3.74 7.36
C LEU A 77 -9.80 -2.64 7.59
N PHE A 78 -9.38 -1.45 7.99
CA PHE A 78 -10.27 -0.31 8.16
C PHE A 78 -10.90 0.11 6.82
N VAL A 79 -10.10 0.26 5.77
CA VAL A 79 -10.60 0.55 4.42
C VAL A 79 -11.53 -0.56 3.93
N PHE A 80 -11.15 -1.82 4.15
CA PHE A 80 -11.99 -2.97 3.82
C PHE A 80 -13.33 -2.93 4.55
N ALA A 81 -13.33 -2.73 5.87
CA ALA A 81 -14.54 -2.64 6.68
C ALA A 81 -15.42 -1.46 6.27
N ASN A 82 -14.83 -0.31 5.96
CA ASN A 82 -15.54 0.85 5.44
C ASN A 82 -16.20 0.56 4.07
N ASN A 83 -15.48 -0.11 3.17
CA ASN A 83 -16.06 -0.49 1.87
C ASN A 83 -17.19 -1.52 2.06
N LEU A 84 -17.02 -2.48 2.97
CA LEU A 84 -18.03 -3.48 3.28
C LEU A 84 -19.28 -2.87 3.92
N SER A 85 -19.13 -1.91 4.82
CA SER A 85 -20.26 -1.22 5.44
C SER A 85 -21.08 -0.44 4.42
N VAL A 86 -20.43 0.22 3.46
CA VAL A 86 -21.12 0.90 2.35
C VAL A 86 -21.88 -0.09 1.47
N ILE A 87 -21.32 -1.28 1.19
CA ILE A 87 -22.03 -2.29 0.40
C ILE A 87 -23.27 -2.81 1.15
N ILE A 88 -23.14 -3.10 2.45
CA ILE A 88 -24.21 -3.68 3.26
C ILE A 88 -25.30 -2.63 3.57
N LEU A 89 -24.90 -1.44 4.03
CA LEU A 89 -25.81 -0.38 4.47
C LEU A 89 -26.26 0.52 3.31
N GLY A 90 -25.44 0.72 2.29
CA GLY A 90 -25.82 1.44 1.07
C GLY A 90 -26.87 0.69 0.24
N GLY A 91 -26.92 -0.65 0.37
CA GLY A 91 -28.03 -1.46 -0.16
C GLY A 91 -29.34 -1.33 0.63
N SER A 92 -29.32 -0.77 1.85
CA SER A 92 -30.52 -0.52 2.66
C SER A 92 -30.99 0.95 2.64
N LEU A 93 -30.33 1.80 1.85
CA LEU A 93 -30.65 3.21 1.66
C LEU A 93 -31.36 3.49 0.32
N VAL A 94 -31.90 2.44 -0.31
CA VAL A 94 -32.80 2.50 -1.47
C VAL A 94 -34.16 1.92 -1.07
#